data_AF-A0A1F7NX25-F1
#
_entry.id   AF-A0A1F7NX25-F1
#
_cell.length_a   1.000
_cell.length_b   1.000
_cell.length_c   1.000
_cell.angle_alpha   90.00
_cell.angle_beta   90.00
_cell.angle_gamma   90.00
#
_symmetry.space_group_name_H-M   'P 1'
#
loop_
_entity.id
_entity.type
_entity.pdbx_description
1 polymer ?
#
loop_
_entity_poly.entity_id
_entity_poly.type
_entity_poly.pdbx_seq_one_letter_code
_entity_poly.pdbx_strand_id
1 'polypeptide(L)'
;MASPDPRALDRAAELIRAAARPVVIAGGQCAAEDAPWLRALAEALPAPVLTTSPAKEALPETHPLALGILMGSEHDDAVLGLADLIVTFGLDPMELNPRRWPYPALVVCLTRTPHSGFPVTPLVEVVGDLALILEELAPRLKGQTQADWDMWELDRLKKAGNL
;
A
#
# COMPACT_ATOMS: atom_id res chain seq x y z
N MET A 1 -20.59 -4.71 -8.97
CA MET A 1 -19.35 -4.85 -8.17
C MET A 1 -19.73 -5.18 -6.74
N ALA A 2 -18.91 -5.96 -6.02
CA ALA A 2 -19.20 -6.31 -4.63
C ALA A 2 -18.88 -5.13 -3.71
N SER A 3 -19.83 -4.77 -2.84
CA SER A 3 -19.61 -3.77 -1.80
C SER A 3 -18.70 -4.35 -0.70
N PRO A 4 -17.72 -3.58 -0.21
CA PRO A 4 -16.86 -4.01 0.90
C PRO A 4 -17.66 -4.15 2.21
N ASP A 5 -17.19 -5.05 3.09
CA ASP A 5 -17.76 -5.19 4.44
C ASP A 5 -17.48 -3.92 5.26
N PRO A 6 -18.50 -3.19 5.75
CA PRO A 6 -18.32 -2.00 6.58
C PRO A 6 -17.45 -2.25 7.82
N ARG A 7 -17.49 -3.45 8.42
CA ARG A 7 -16.67 -3.77 9.60
C ARG A 7 -15.20 -3.91 9.24
N ALA A 8 -14.91 -4.49 8.07
CA ALA A 8 -13.54 -4.57 7.56
C ALA A 8 -13.01 -3.18 7.23
N LEU A 9 -13.84 -2.30 6.65
CA LEU A 9 -13.50 -0.90 6.39
C LEU A 9 -13.19 -0.13 7.68
N ASP A 10 -14.04 -0.27 8.71
CA ASP A 10 -13.83 0.37 10.01
C ASP A 10 -12.50 -0.09 10.62
N ARG A 11 -12.23 -1.40 10.59
CA ARG A 11 -10.99 -1.97 11.12
C ARG A 11 -9.76 -1.54 10.34
N ALA A 12 -9.83 -1.48 9.01
CA ALA A 12 -8.76 -0.97 8.18
C ALA A 12 -8.48 0.50 8.48
N ALA A 13 -9.52 1.33 8.61
CA ALA A 13 -9.38 2.74 8.95
C ALA A 13 -8.75 2.96 10.34
N GLU A 14 -9.09 2.14 11.34
CA GLU A 14 -8.43 2.17 12.66
C GLU A 14 -6.93 1.93 12.56
N LEU A 15 -6.52 0.88 11.83
CA LEU A 15 -5.11 0.52 11.67
C LEU A 15 -4.36 1.60 10.89
N ILE A 16 -4.94 2.10 9.79
CA ILE A 16 -4.37 3.16 8.96
C ILE A 16 -4.19 4.46 9.75
N ARG A 17 -5.17 4.85 10.57
CA ARG A 17 -5.07 6.06 11.41
C ARG A 17 -4.06 5.94 12.54
N ALA A 18 -3.78 4.72 12.99
CA ALA A 18 -2.81 4.46 14.05
C ALA A 18 -1.36 4.38 13.53
N ALA A 19 -1.17 4.25 12.21
CA ALA A 19 0.14 4.12 11.60
C ALA A 19 0.87 5.46 11.55
N ALA A 20 2.09 5.48 12.07
CA ALA A 20 2.99 6.62 11.94
C ALA A 20 3.78 6.55 10.63
N ARG A 21 4.14 5.35 10.14
CA ARG A 21 4.96 5.19 8.92
C ARG A 21 4.32 4.18 7.97
N PRO A 22 3.13 4.47 7.42
CA PRO A 22 2.49 3.59 6.46
C PRO A 22 3.26 3.56 5.14
N VAL A 23 3.37 2.39 4.51
CA VAL A 23 3.84 2.20 3.12
C VAL A 23 2.72 1.55 2.32
N VAL A 24 2.54 1.95 1.05
CA VAL A 24 1.62 1.30 0.13
C VAL A 24 2.39 0.35 -0.80
N ILE A 25 1.86 -0.87 -0.99
CA ILE A 25 2.31 -1.77 -2.07
C ILE A 25 1.14 -1.97 -3.04
N ALA A 26 1.26 -1.40 -4.25
CA ALA A 26 0.27 -1.58 -5.30
C ALA A 26 0.61 -2.81 -6.15
N GLY A 27 -0.38 -3.66 -6.42
CA GLY A 27 -0.21 -4.87 -7.22
C GLY A 27 -1.15 -4.96 -8.42
N GLY A 28 -1.10 -6.08 -9.14
CA GLY A 28 -1.63 -6.23 -10.49
C GLY A 28 -3.14 -6.12 -10.64
N GLN A 29 -3.92 -6.09 -9.54
CA GLN A 29 -5.36 -5.79 -9.60
C GLN A 29 -5.66 -4.29 -9.65
N CYS A 30 -4.67 -3.43 -9.40
CA CYS A 30 -4.75 -2.00 -9.64
C CYS A 30 -4.67 -1.76 -11.15
N ALA A 31 -5.84 -1.68 -11.80
CA ALA A 31 -5.92 -1.44 -13.23
C ALA A 31 -5.67 0.05 -13.57
N ALA A 32 -5.65 0.39 -14.86
CA ALA A 32 -5.38 1.76 -15.30
C ALA A 32 -6.43 2.77 -14.77
N GLU A 33 -7.69 2.34 -14.67
CA GLU A 33 -8.78 3.11 -14.05
C GLU A 33 -8.61 3.33 -12.53
N ASP A 34 -7.81 2.50 -11.86
CA ASP A 34 -7.55 2.57 -10.43
C ASP A 34 -6.34 3.47 -10.09
N ALA A 35 -5.54 3.88 -11.08
CA ALA A 35 -4.37 4.73 -10.86
C ALA A 35 -4.69 6.07 -10.13
N PRO A 36 -5.79 6.79 -10.46
CA PRO A 36 -6.18 7.98 -9.69
C PRO A 36 -6.53 7.68 -8.23
N TRP A 37 -7.07 6.49 -7.97
CA TRP A 37 -7.45 6.02 -6.64
C TRP A 37 -6.21 5.68 -5.80
N LEU A 38 -5.24 4.96 -6.38
CA LEU A 38 -3.94 4.72 -5.75
C LEU A 38 -3.24 6.04 -5.39
N ARG A 39 -3.25 7.00 -6.31
CA ARG A 39 -2.66 8.33 -6.07
C ARG A 39 -3.35 9.04 -4.91
N ALA A 40 -4.69 9.06 -4.90
CA ALA A 40 -5.46 9.69 -3.83
C ALA A 40 -5.19 9.02 -2.47
N LEU A 41 -5.04 7.70 -2.42
CA LEU A 41 -4.66 6.97 -1.21
C LEU A 41 -3.28 7.42 -0.71
N ALA A 42 -2.27 7.42 -1.58
CA ALA A 42 -0.91 7.79 -1.22
C ALA A 42 -0.83 9.23 -0.69
N GLU A 43 -1.49 10.17 -1.35
CA GLU A 43 -1.53 11.59 -0.96
C GLU A 43 -2.34 11.82 0.33
N ALA A 44 -3.39 11.04 0.59
CA ALA A 44 -4.18 11.13 1.82
C ALA A 44 -3.48 10.51 3.04
N LEU A 45 -2.60 9.52 2.83
CA LEU A 45 -1.80 8.86 3.86
C LEU A 45 -0.39 9.43 4.01
N PRO A 46 -0.06 10.53 3.33
CA PRO A 46 1.30 10.84 2.85
C PRO A 46 2.29 9.65 2.81
N ALA A 47 1.87 8.53 2.20
CA ALA A 47 2.59 7.26 2.27
C ALA A 47 3.43 7.01 1.00
N PRO A 48 4.71 6.61 1.10
CA PRO A 48 5.46 6.13 -0.04
C PRO A 48 4.83 4.87 -0.64
N VAL A 49 5.02 4.70 -1.94
CA VAL A 49 4.41 3.65 -2.75
C VAL A 49 5.49 2.84 -3.45
N LEU A 50 5.46 1.53 -3.24
CA LEU A 50 6.13 0.55 -4.07
C LEU A 50 5.09 -0.11 -4.97
N THR A 51 5.46 -0.46 -6.20
CA THR A 51 4.60 -1.18 -7.13
C THR A 51 5.17 -2.55 -7.44
N THR A 52 4.34 -3.54 -7.70
CA THR A 52 4.82 -4.76 -8.36
C THR A 52 5.07 -4.49 -9.85
N SER A 53 5.72 -5.42 -10.54
CA SER A 53 5.95 -5.29 -12.00
C SER A 53 4.65 -5.07 -12.80
N PRO A 54 3.54 -5.79 -12.53
CA PRO A 54 2.25 -5.50 -13.17
C PRO A 54 1.66 -4.12 -12.90
N ALA A 55 1.94 -3.53 -11.73
CA ALA A 55 1.38 -2.24 -11.31
C ALA A 55 2.32 -1.05 -11.51
N LYS A 56 3.49 -1.24 -12.15
CA LYS A 56 4.54 -0.21 -12.28
C LYS A 56 4.09 1.10 -12.93
N GLU A 57 3.03 1.06 -13.73
CA GLU A 57 2.49 2.24 -14.42
C GLU A 57 1.37 2.93 -13.63
N ALA A 58 0.93 2.35 -12.50
CA ALA A 58 -0.17 2.88 -11.69
C ALA A 58 0.19 4.18 -10.96
N LEU A 59 1.47 4.42 -10.67
CA LEU A 59 1.96 5.68 -10.14
C LEU A 59 3.25 6.09 -10.87
N PRO A 60 3.28 7.23 -11.58
CA PRO A 60 4.47 7.65 -12.31
C PRO A 60 5.70 7.79 -11.40
N GLU A 61 6.87 7.36 -11.87
CA GLU A 61 8.14 7.51 -11.12
C GLU A 61 8.50 8.96 -10.81
N THR A 62 7.93 9.93 -11.54
CA THR A 62 8.10 11.37 -11.24
C THR A 62 7.33 11.80 -9.99
N HIS A 63 6.38 10.99 -9.50
CA HIS A 63 5.61 11.29 -8.31
C HIS A 63 6.51 11.27 -7.06
N PRO A 64 6.40 12.26 -6.15
CA PRO A 64 7.28 12.34 -4.96
C PRO A 64 7.21 11.11 -4.05
N LEU A 65 6.04 10.47 -3.95
CA LEU A 65 5.84 9.27 -3.14
C LEU A 65 6.17 7.95 -3.87
N ALA A 66 6.52 7.97 -5.16
CA ALA A 66 6.88 6.74 -5.87
C ALA A 66 8.31 6.32 -5.52
N LEU A 67 8.47 5.13 -4.92
CA LEU A 67 9.76 4.53 -4.56
C LEU A 67 10.18 3.35 -5.44
N GLY A 68 9.49 3.14 -6.56
CA GLY A 68 9.88 2.18 -7.59
C GLY A 68 9.21 0.81 -7.48
N ILE A 69 9.79 -0.17 -8.18
CA ILE A 69 9.26 -1.51 -8.29
C ILE A 69 9.82 -2.38 -7.16
N LEU A 70 8.93 -3.12 -6.47
CA LEU A 70 9.30 -4.10 -5.45
C LEU A 70 10.02 -5.29 -6.10
N MET A 71 11.31 -5.46 -5.77
CA MET A 71 12.18 -6.48 -6.37
C MET A 71 12.82 -7.43 -5.34
N GLY A 72 12.56 -7.25 -4.05
CA GLY A 72 13.20 -7.98 -2.96
C GLY A 72 14.65 -7.54 -2.71
N SER A 73 14.94 -6.26 -2.98
CA SER A 73 16.26 -5.63 -2.91
C SER A 73 16.56 -5.02 -1.53
N GLU A 74 17.80 -4.58 -1.31
CA GLU A 74 18.18 -3.82 -0.11
C GLU A 74 17.42 -2.48 -0.02
N HIS A 75 17.05 -1.89 -1.16
CA HIS A 75 16.19 -0.71 -1.20
C HIS A 75 14.80 -1.01 -0.65
N ASP A 76 14.20 -2.13 -1.07
CA ASP A 76 12.90 -2.57 -0.55
C ASP A 76 12.95 -2.82 0.96
N ASP A 77 14.04 -3.43 1.43
CA ASP A 77 14.25 -3.65 2.87
C ASP A 77 14.42 -2.34 3.64
N ALA A 78 15.10 -1.34 3.06
CA ALA A 78 15.28 -0.03 3.69
C ALA A 78 13.95 0.73 3.82
N VAL A 79 13.06 0.62 2.82
CA VAL A 79 11.73 1.24 2.85
C VAL A 79 10.80 0.48 3.79
N LEU A 80 10.62 -0.83 3.57
CA LEU A 80 9.64 -1.65 4.27
C LEU A 80 10.07 -1.98 5.72
N GLY A 81 11.37 -1.97 6.01
CA GLY A 81 11.90 -2.12 7.36
C GLY A 81 11.65 -0.92 8.28
N LEU A 82 11.35 0.25 7.72
CA LEU A 82 10.97 1.46 8.46
C LEU A 82 9.46 1.61 8.64
N ALA A 83 8.67 0.74 8.00
CA ALA A 83 7.22 0.79 8.05
C ALA A 83 6.70 0.17 9.36
N ASP A 84 5.64 0.75 9.92
CA ASP A 84 4.84 0.13 10.98
C ASP A 84 3.54 -0.48 10.43
N LEU A 85 3.10 -0.03 9.25
CA LEU A 85 1.97 -0.55 8.51
C LEU A 85 2.30 -0.63 7.02
N ILE A 86 1.94 -1.76 6.40
CA ILE A 86 1.92 -1.94 4.95
C ILE A 86 0.47 -2.06 4.50
N VAL A 87 0.03 -1.16 3.64
CA VAL A 87 -1.28 -1.19 2.99
C VAL A 87 -1.10 -1.76 1.59
N THR A 88 -1.60 -2.96 1.35
CA THR A 88 -1.57 -3.53 0.00
C THR A 88 -2.81 -3.07 -0.77
N PHE A 89 -2.62 -2.65 -2.02
CA PHE A 89 -3.68 -2.14 -2.90
C PHE A 89 -3.72 -2.94 -4.19
N GLY A 90 -4.72 -3.81 -4.30
CA GLY A 90 -4.86 -4.72 -5.45
C GLY A 90 -3.71 -5.72 -5.59
N LEU A 91 -3.06 -6.09 -4.48
CA LEU A 91 -1.91 -7.00 -4.51
C LEU A 91 -2.35 -8.46 -4.55
N ASP A 92 -1.88 -9.19 -5.56
CA ASP A 92 -1.94 -10.64 -5.57
C ASP A 92 -0.70 -11.21 -4.86
N PRO A 93 -0.86 -12.10 -3.85
CA PRO A 93 0.26 -12.73 -3.16
C PRO A 93 1.27 -13.42 -4.08
N MET A 94 0.85 -13.90 -5.26
CA MET A 94 1.73 -14.54 -6.23
C MET A 94 2.78 -13.57 -6.80
N GLU A 95 2.56 -12.26 -6.69
CA GLU A 95 3.52 -11.23 -7.09
C GLU A 95 4.63 -11.03 -6.06
N LEU A 96 4.49 -11.60 -4.85
CA LEU A 96 5.48 -11.56 -3.79
C LEU A 96 6.33 -12.84 -3.77
N ASN A 97 7.50 -12.74 -3.14
CA ASN A 97 8.28 -13.93 -2.81
C ASN A 97 7.67 -14.62 -1.57
N PRO A 98 7.07 -15.81 -1.68
CA PRO A 98 6.37 -16.47 -0.57
C PRO A 98 7.32 -16.91 0.56
N ARG A 99 8.63 -16.94 0.33
CA ARG A 99 9.64 -17.33 1.32
C ARG A 99 10.30 -16.13 2.00
N ARG A 100 9.94 -14.90 1.64
CA ARG A 100 10.63 -13.68 2.08
C ARG A 100 9.63 -12.59 2.47
N TRP A 101 9.43 -12.44 3.77
CA TRP A 101 8.76 -11.28 4.37
C TRP A 101 9.35 -10.98 5.75
N PRO A 102 10.56 -10.38 5.81
CA PRO A 102 11.25 -10.10 7.06
C PRO A 102 10.75 -8.82 7.75
N TYR A 103 9.61 -8.26 7.32
CA TYR A 103 9.13 -6.97 7.80
C TYR A 103 8.19 -7.15 9.00
N PRO A 104 8.44 -6.46 10.13
CA PRO A 104 7.60 -6.57 11.32
C PRO A 104 6.29 -5.76 11.21
N ALA A 105 6.15 -4.95 10.16
CA ALA A 105 5.00 -4.09 9.92
C ALA A 105 3.69 -4.90 9.87
N LEU A 106 2.63 -4.30 10.38
CA LEU A 106 1.28 -4.84 10.24
C LEU A 106 0.84 -4.75 8.78
N VAL A 107 -0.11 -5.60 8.36
CA VAL A 107 -0.62 -5.59 6.99
C VAL A 107 -2.13 -5.38 6.96
N VAL A 108 -2.56 -4.39 6.17
CA VAL A 108 -3.94 -4.16 5.74
C VAL A 108 -4.00 -4.50 4.26
N CYS A 109 -4.92 -5.37 3.85
CA CYS A 109 -5.08 -5.75 2.45
C CYS A 109 -6.36 -5.16 1.86
N LEU A 110 -6.23 -4.42 0.76
CA LEU A 110 -7.34 -3.91 -0.05
C LEU A 110 -7.31 -4.63 -1.40
N THR A 111 -8.32 -5.45 -1.71
CA THR A 111 -8.27 -6.38 -2.85
C THR A 111 -9.63 -6.58 -3.51
N ARG A 112 -9.66 -6.93 -4.80
CA ARG A 112 -10.90 -7.28 -5.52
C ARG A 112 -11.39 -8.67 -5.18
N THR A 113 -10.46 -9.57 -4.88
CA THR A 113 -10.73 -10.98 -4.61
C THR A 113 -10.04 -11.42 -3.33
N PRO A 114 -10.69 -12.22 -2.49
CA PRO A 114 -10.04 -12.78 -1.31
C PRO A 114 -8.84 -13.63 -1.73
N HIS A 115 -7.74 -13.50 -1.01
CA HIS A 115 -6.51 -14.23 -1.31
C HIS A 115 -6.06 -15.12 -0.16
N SER A 116 -5.43 -16.23 -0.53
CA SER A 116 -4.70 -17.09 0.40
C SER A 116 -3.24 -17.16 -0.02
N GLY A 117 -2.32 -17.36 0.93
CA GLY A 117 -0.92 -17.60 0.60
C GLY A 117 -0.04 -16.36 0.56
N PHE A 118 -0.47 -15.23 1.14
CA PHE A 118 0.47 -14.17 1.50
C PHE A 118 1.59 -14.74 2.39
N PRO A 119 2.84 -14.26 2.23
CA PRO A 119 3.92 -14.63 3.14
C PRO A 119 3.70 -14.11 4.57
N VAL A 120 2.74 -13.19 4.76
CA VAL A 120 2.28 -12.65 6.04
C VAL A 120 0.75 -12.60 6.06
N THR A 121 0.12 -12.95 7.18
CA THR A 121 -1.34 -12.84 7.30
C THR A 121 -1.75 -11.38 7.53
N PRO A 122 -2.58 -10.76 6.67
CA PRO A 122 -3.13 -9.44 6.93
C PRO A 122 -3.95 -9.42 8.22
N LEU A 123 -3.87 -8.33 8.99
CA LEU A 123 -4.74 -8.12 10.15
C LEU A 123 -6.19 -7.88 9.74
N VAL A 124 -6.39 -7.35 8.53
CA VAL A 124 -7.69 -7.17 7.91
C VAL A 124 -7.54 -7.25 6.39
N GLU A 125 -8.49 -7.91 5.76
CA GLU A 125 -8.65 -7.95 4.31
C GLU A 125 -9.99 -7.29 3.98
N VAL A 126 -9.95 -6.22 3.19
CA VAL A 126 -11.12 -5.53 2.67
C VAL A 126 -11.29 -5.97 1.22
N VAL A 127 -12.32 -6.77 0.97
CA VAL A 127 -12.61 -7.33 -0.35
C VAL A 127 -13.74 -6.53 -1.01
N GLY A 128 -13.50 -6.02 -2.21
CA GLY A 128 -14.45 -5.20 -2.94
C GLY A 128 -13.80 -4.54 -4.15
N ASP A 129 -14.60 -3.82 -4.93
CA ASP A 129 -14.01 -2.96 -5.96
C ASP A 129 -13.08 -1.91 -5.33
N LEU A 130 -11.88 -1.72 -5.90
CA LEU A 130 -10.86 -0.86 -5.30
C LEU A 130 -11.30 0.60 -5.20
N ALA A 131 -12.03 1.11 -6.19
CA ALA A 131 -12.58 2.46 -6.15
C ALA A 131 -13.62 2.59 -5.03
N LEU A 132 -14.55 1.62 -4.92
CA LEU A 132 -15.54 1.61 -3.85
C LEU A 132 -14.91 1.48 -2.46
N ILE A 133 -13.88 0.66 -2.31
CA ILE A 133 -13.12 0.55 -1.06
C ILE A 133 -12.57 1.92 -0.65
N LEU A 134 -11.92 2.64 -1.57
CA LEU A 134 -11.36 3.95 -1.23
C LEU A 134 -12.42 5.03 -1.03
N GLU A 135 -13.51 5.01 -1.81
CA GLU A 135 -14.65 5.90 -1.62
C GLU A 135 -15.23 5.76 -0.21
N GLU A 136 -15.37 4.53 0.27
CA GLU A 136 -15.89 4.25 1.61
C GLU A 136 -14.85 4.41 2.73
N LEU A 137 -13.56 4.21 2.47
CA LEU A 137 -12.49 4.49 3.44
C LEU A 137 -12.27 5.99 3.62
N ALA A 138 -12.35 6.79 2.56
CA ALA A 138 -12.09 8.23 2.60
C ALA A 138 -12.81 8.97 3.75
N PRO A 139 -14.14 8.82 3.98
CA PRO A 139 -14.79 9.47 5.12
C PRO A 139 -14.31 8.96 6.49
N ARG A 140 -13.84 7.72 6.58
CA ARG A 140 -13.32 7.11 7.83
C ARG A 140 -11.92 7.59 8.20
N LEU A 141 -11.16 8.07 7.21
CA LEU A 141 -9.80 8.59 7.37
C LEU A 141 -9.74 10.10 7.63
N LYS A 142 -10.88 10.81 7.54
CA LYS A 142 -10.91 12.28 7.71
C LYS A 142 -10.36 12.71 9.07
N GLY A 143 -9.36 13.59 9.02
CA GLY A 143 -8.89 14.39 10.16
C GLY A 143 -7.81 13.76 11.04
N GLN A 144 -7.24 12.60 10.71
CA GLN A 144 -6.30 11.90 11.60
C GLN A 144 -5.18 11.08 10.93
N THR A 145 -4.82 11.35 9.67
CA THR A 145 -3.63 10.73 9.05
C THR A 145 -2.48 11.72 9.05
N GLN A 146 -1.53 11.52 9.95
CA GLN A 146 -0.25 12.22 9.93
C GLN A 146 0.83 11.15 9.85
N ALA A 147 1.37 10.93 8.66
CA ALA A 147 2.51 10.05 8.51
C ALA A 147 3.80 10.82 8.81
N ASP A 148 4.67 10.19 9.57
CA ASP A 148 6.00 10.67 9.96
C ASP A 148 7.05 10.31 8.89
N TRP A 149 6.69 10.57 7.63
CA TRP A 149 7.61 10.53 6.50
C TRP A 149 8.13 11.93 6.22
N ASP A 150 9.45 12.09 6.31
CA ASP A 150 10.11 13.31 5.89
C ASP A 150 10.42 13.29 4.39
N MET A 151 10.15 14.39 3.69
CA MET A 151 10.35 14.45 2.24
C MET A 151 11.82 14.28 1.82
N TRP A 152 12.79 14.73 2.62
CA TRP A 152 14.21 14.50 2.34
C TRP A 152 14.62 13.04 2.59
N GLU A 153 13.99 12.39 3.57
CA GLU A 153 14.14 10.94 3.77
C GLU A 153 13.63 10.17 2.54
N LEU A 154 12.42 10.46 2.07
CA LEU A 154 11.84 9.82 0.89
C LEU A 154 12.67 10.08 -0.37
N ASP A 155 13.14 11.30 -0.59
CA ASP A 155 14.02 11.63 -1.72
C ASP A 155 15.34 10.86 -1.68
N ARG A 156 15.90 10.62 -0.48
CA ARG A 156 17.12 9.81 -0.32
C ARG A 156 16.86 8.35 -0.63
N LEU A 157 15.77 7.78 -0.11
CA LEU A 157 15.35 6.41 -0.40
C LEU A 157 15.14 6.23 -1.90
N LYS A 158 14.39 7.14 -2.54
CA LYS A 158 14.13 7.11 -3.98
C LYS A 158 15.40 7.12 -4.83
N LYS A 159 16.40 7.92 -4.46
CA LYS A 159 17.69 7.95 -5.17
C LYS A 159 18.50 6.67 -4.99
N ALA A 160 18.41 6.02 -3.83
CA ALA A 160 19.10 4.77 -3.56
C ALA A 160 18.56 3.60 -4.41
N GLY A 161 17.27 3.59 -4.73
CA GLY A 161 16.62 2.58 -5.57
C GLY A 161 16.85 2.73 -7.08
N ASN A 162 17.42 3.85 -7.54
CA ASN A 162 17.67 4.15 -8.96
C ASN A 162 19.14 3.89 -9.40
N LEU A 163 19.92 3.20 -8.58
CA LEU A 163 21.31 2.80 -8.84
C LEU A 163 21.40 1.34 -9.26
#